data_AF-A0A2K8LW16-F1
#
_entry.id   AF-A0A2K8LW16-F1
#
_cell.length_a   1.000
_cell.length_b   1.000
_cell.length_c   1.000
_cell.angle_alpha   90.00
_cell.angle_beta   90.00
_cell.angle_gamma   90.00
#
_symmetry.space_group_name_H-M   'P 1'
#
loop_
_entity.id
_entity.type
_entity.pdbx_description
1 polymer ?
#
loop_
_entity_poly.entity_id
_entity_poly.type
_entity_poly.pdbx_seq_one_letter_code
_entity_poly.pdbx_strand_id
1 'polypeptide(L)'
;MDNLIDLDAAARQIAQRRGEWHRLGITAGETTWRDQADVWPHRIVTDRAAVVDADSIGVALAKGSQEGSVVLFTGGWADFFYWNGEADGPVTDEAPGWGDPLDLAKFGQLLDRLTKLLA
;
A
#
# COMPACT_ATOMS: atom_id res chain seq x y z
N MET A 1 15.40 5.90 10.79
CA MET A 1 14.43 6.87 10.24
C MET A 1 13.46 7.19 11.35
N ASP A 2 12.84 8.37 11.33
CA ASP A 2 11.78 8.67 12.29
C ASP A 2 10.54 7.88 11.90
N ASN A 3 9.94 7.17 12.87
CA ASN A 3 8.69 6.45 12.68
C ASN A 3 7.54 7.46 12.77
N LEU A 4 7.18 8.05 11.61
CA LEU A 4 6.21 9.14 11.50
C LEU A 4 4.76 8.64 11.43
N ILE A 5 4.55 7.38 11.05
CA ILE A 5 3.22 6.79 10.92
C ILE A 5 3.14 5.41 11.59
N ASP A 6 2.04 5.18 12.31
CA ASP A 6 1.69 3.88 12.88
C ASP A 6 1.22 2.93 11.76
N LEU A 7 2.07 1.96 11.43
CA LEU A 7 1.81 0.97 10.37
C LEU A 7 0.72 -0.03 10.75
N ASP A 8 0.50 -0.31 12.04
CA ASP A 8 -0.63 -1.14 12.48
C ASP A 8 -1.96 -0.41 12.29
N ALA A 9 -2.00 0.90 12.58
CA ALA A 9 -3.15 1.74 12.27
C ALA A 9 -3.39 1.85 10.75
N ALA A 10 -2.33 1.98 9.95
CA ALA A 10 -2.43 2.02 8.49
C ALA A 10 -2.90 0.67 7.92
N ALA A 11 -2.46 -0.47 8.46
CA ALA A 11 -2.97 -1.79 8.04
C ALA A 11 -4.48 -1.93 8.30
N ARG A 12 -5.01 -1.31 9.36
CA ARG A 12 -6.47 -1.24 9.59
C ARG A 12 -7.19 -0.43 8.52
N GLN A 13 -6.60 0.64 7.98
CA GLN A 13 -7.18 1.40 6.85
C GLN A 13 -7.33 0.53 5.60
N ILE A 14 -6.36 -0.36 5.32
CA ILE A 14 -6.44 -1.35 4.24
C ILE A 14 -7.58 -2.34 4.53
N ALA A 15 -7.59 -2.93 5.74
CA ALA A 15 -8.59 -3.92 6.13
C ALA A 15 -10.04 -3.39 6.02
N GLN A 16 -10.27 -2.14 6.44
CA GLN A 16 -11.58 -1.48 6.38
C GLN A 16 -12.14 -1.35 4.96
N ARG A 17 -11.27 -1.23 3.94
CA ARG A 17 -11.68 -1.04 2.53
C ARG A 17 -11.90 -2.34 1.77
N ARG A 18 -11.43 -3.48 2.28
CA ARG A 18 -11.54 -4.79 1.61
C ARG A 18 -12.98 -5.13 1.19
N GLY A 19 -13.95 -4.83 2.05
CA GLY A 19 -15.37 -5.07 1.74
C GLY A 19 -15.91 -4.21 0.59
N GLU A 20 -15.41 -2.99 0.42
CA GLU A 20 -15.76 -2.12 -0.70
C GLU A 20 -15.08 -2.55 -2.00
N TRP A 21 -13.77 -2.84 -1.95
CA TRP A 21 -13.03 -3.35 -3.10
C TRP A 21 -13.69 -4.60 -3.68
N HIS A 22 -14.06 -5.55 -2.81
CA HIS A 22 -14.78 -6.74 -3.24
C HIS A 22 -16.11 -6.41 -3.94
N ARG A 23 -16.91 -5.47 -3.40
CA ARG A 23 -18.18 -5.04 -4.04
C ARG A 23 -17.97 -4.39 -5.41
N LEU A 24 -16.84 -3.71 -5.62
CA LEU A 24 -16.46 -3.08 -6.88
C LEU A 24 -15.83 -4.06 -7.89
N GLY A 25 -15.69 -5.34 -7.53
CA GLY A 25 -15.00 -6.36 -8.32
C GLY A 25 -13.47 -6.20 -8.33
N ILE A 26 -12.92 -5.41 -7.40
CA ILE A 26 -11.48 -5.24 -7.21
C ILE A 26 -10.98 -6.37 -6.29
N THR A 27 -10.03 -7.15 -6.77
CA THR A 27 -9.34 -8.17 -5.98
C THR A 27 -8.19 -7.53 -5.23
N ALA A 28 -8.21 -7.63 -3.90
CA ALA A 28 -7.14 -7.13 -3.04
C ALA A 28 -6.28 -8.28 -2.54
N GLY A 29 -4.97 -8.22 -2.79
CA GLY A 29 -3.99 -9.13 -2.20
C GLY A 29 -3.95 -9.05 -0.67
N GLU A 30 -3.23 -9.96 -0.03
CA GLU A 30 -2.97 -9.88 1.40
C GLU A 30 -2.19 -8.59 1.74
N THR A 31 -2.36 -8.11 2.96
CA THR A 31 -1.55 -6.99 3.44
C THR A 31 -0.14 -7.51 3.70
N THR A 32 0.84 -6.94 3.01
CA THR A 32 2.24 -7.34 3.14
C THR A 32 2.96 -6.46 4.14
N TRP A 33 4.03 -6.98 4.73
CA TRP A 33 4.87 -6.30 5.70
C TRP A 33 6.35 -6.53 5.37
N ARG A 34 7.16 -5.50 5.62
CA ARG A 34 8.63 -5.59 5.64
C ARG A 34 9.14 -5.32 7.05
N ASP A 35 10.08 -6.15 7.51
CA ASP A 35 10.77 -5.98 8.79
C ASP A 35 12.15 -5.34 8.59
N GLN A 36 12.39 -4.20 9.23
CA GLN A 36 13.65 -3.46 9.20
C GLN A 36 14.77 -4.25 9.88
N ALA A 37 14.44 -5.08 10.86
CA ALA A 37 15.39 -5.90 11.59
C ALA A 37 15.83 -7.16 10.81
N ASP A 38 15.15 -7.50 9.70
CA ASP A 38 15.50 -8.65 8.86
C ASP A 38 16.77 -8.38 8.04
N VAL A 39 17.51 -9.44 7.73
CA VAL A 39 18.73 -9.34 6.93
C VAL A 39 18.40 -9.16 5.44
N TRP A 40 19.26 -8.45 4.72
CA TRP A 40 19.12 -8.30 3.28
C TRP A 40 19.35 -9.64 2.55
N PRO A 41 18.55 -9.99 1.51
CA PRO A 41 17.36 -9.27 1.04
C PRO A 41 16.19 -9.42 2.01
N HIS A 42 15.53 -8.31 2.33
CA HIS A 42 14.40 -8.32 3.25
C HIS A 42 13.28 -9.22 2.75
N ARG A 43 12.75 -10.07 3.62
CA ARG A 43 11.55 -10.85 3.30
C ARG A 43 10.31 -9.98 3.39
N ILE A 44 9.38 -10.23 2.49
CA ILE A 44 8.03 -9.68 2.53
C ILE A 44 7.10 -10.77 3.05
N VAL A 45 6.41 -10.49 4.15
CA VAL A 45 5.55 -11.46 4.85
C VAL A 45 4.12 -10.93 4.94
N THR A 46 3.14 -11.82 5.14
CA THR A 46 1.74 -11.44 5.35
C THR A 46 1.31 -11.63 6.81
N ASP A 47 2.08 -12.40 7.60
CA ASP A 47 1.89 -12.53 9.04
C ASP A 47 2.55 -11.38 9.81
N ARG A 48 1.72 -10.48 10.35
CA ARG A 48 2.16 -9.36 11.20
C ARG A 48 2.92 -9.82 12.45
N ALA A 49 2.61 -11.00 13.01
CA ALA A 49 3.27 -11.50 14.22
C ALA A 49 4.73 -11.91 13.96
N ALA A 50 5.11 -12.13 12.69
CA ALA A 50 6.47 -12.44 12.29
C ALA A 50 7.37 -11.19 12.14
N VAL A 51 6.82 -9.98 12.33
CA VAL A 51 7.51 -8.70 12.13
C VAL A 51 7.86 -8.06 13.47
N VAL A 52 9.15 -7.84 13.71
CA VAL A 52 9.67 -7.22 14.93
C VAL A 52 9.70 -5.70 14.82
N ASP A 53 10.31 -5.17 13.75
CA ASP A 53 10.42 -3.74 13.51
C ASP A 53 9.82 -3.40 12.14
N ALA A 54 8.53 -3.06 12.13
CA ALA A 54 7.80 -2.84 10.88
C ALA A 54 8.34 -1.61 10.14
N ASP A 55 8.90 -1.84 8.96
CA ASP A 55 9.45 -0.81 8.09
C ASP A 55 8.44 -0.31 7.07
N SER A 56 7.65 -1.24 6.51
CA SER A 56 6.59 -0.91 5.56
C SER A 56 5.43 -1.89 5.59
N ILE A 57 4.29 -1.40 5.11
CA ILE A 57 3.12 -2.23 4.76
C ILE A 57 2.73 -2.02 3.31
N GLY A 58 2.12 -3.02 2.67
CA GLY A 58 1.68 -2.91 1.30
C GLY A 58 0.35 -3.61 1.02
N VAL A 59 -0.30 -3.20 -0.07
CA VAL A 59 -1.42 -3.91 -0.67
C VAL A 59 -1.39 -3.75 -2.18
N ALA A 60 -1.57 -4.85 -2.89
CA ALA A 60 -1.80 -4.88 -4.33
C ALA A 60 -3.29 -5.05 -4.63
N LEU A 61 -3.81 -4.31 -5.60
CA LEU A 61 -5.18 -4.33 -6.06
C LEU A 61 -5.21 -4.63 -7.57
N ALA A 62 -6.18 -5.43 -8.01
CA ALA A 62 -6.35 -5.76 -9.43
C ALA A 62 -7.82 -5.78 -9.83
N LYS A 63 -8.13 -5.36 -11.06
CA LYS A 63 -9.47 -5.48 -11.66
C LYS A 63 -9.37 -5.71 -13.17
N GLY A 64 -9.70 -6.91 -13.62
CA GLY A 64 -9.49 -7.28 -15.02
C GLY A 64 -7.99 -7.25 -15.35
N SER A 65 -7.61 -6.46 -16.36
CA SER A 65 -6.21 -6.20 -16.72
C SER A 65 -5.57 -5.03 -15.95
N GLN A 66 -6.34 -4.28 -15.16
CA GLN A 66 -5.82 -3.15 -14.39
C GLN A 66 -5.13 -3.63 -13.11
N GLU A 67 -4.03 -2.98 -12.76
CA GLU A 67 -3.22 -3.29 -11.58
C GLU A 67 -2.83 -2.02 -10.84
N GLY A 68 -2.71 -2.10 -9.53
CA GLY A 68 -2.09 -1.05 -8.75
C GLY A 68 -1.68 -1.49 -7.37
N SER A 69 -0.82 -0.71 -6.73
CA SER A 69 -0.33 -1.03 -5.39
C SER A 69 0.01 0.23 -4.61
N VAL A 70 -0.10 0.13 -3.29
CA VAL A 70 0.42 1.13 -2.36
C VAL A 70 1.32 0.43 -1.36
N VAL A 71 2.56 0.90 -1.18
CA VAL A 71 3.49 0.45 -0.14
C VAL A 71 3.84 1.65 0.73
N LEU A 72 3.36 1.69 1.97
CA LEU A 72 3.61 2.76 2.93
C LEU A 72 4.81 2.41 3.81
N PHE A 73 5.79 3.31 3.88
CA PHE A 73 6.93 3.22 4.78
C PHE A 73 6.68 3.95 6.09
N THR A 74 7.28 3.48 7.19
CA THR A 74 7.15 4.10 8.53
C THR A 74 7.63 5.55 8.56
N GLY A 75 8.51 5.94 7.62
CA GLY A 75 8.95 7.31 7.39
C GLY A 75 7.88 8.25 6.79
N GLY A 76 6.63 7.80 6.65
CA GLY A 76 5.52 8.65 6.20
C GLY A 76 5.52 8.93 4.70
N TRP A 77 6.07 8.05 3.88
CA TRP A 77 5.94 8.15 2.42
C TRP A 77 5.55 6.79 1.86
N ALA A 78 5.03 6.77 0.64
CA ALA A 78 4.56 5.55 0.02
C ALA A 78 5.01 5.44 -1.43
N ASP A 79 5.32 4.23 -1.87
CA ASP A 79 5.32 3.91 -3.29
C ASP A 79 3.86 3.74 -3.74
N PHE A 80 3.46 4.51 -4.74
CA PHE A 80 2.13 4.45 -5.34
C PHE A 80 2.25 4.08 -6.81
N PHE A 81 1.65 2.95 -7.18
CA PHE A 81 1.68 2.44 -8.54
C PHE A 81 0.27 2.18 -9.07
N TYR A 82 0.03 2.53 -10.33
CA TYR A 82 -1.18 2.15 -11.06
C TYR A 82 -0.92 2.01 -12.57
N TRP A 83 -1.51 0.98 -13.16
CA TRP A 83 -1.52 0.71 -14.59
C TRP A 83 -2.94 0.32 -15.04
N ASN A 84 -3.38 0.91 -16.16
CA ASN A 84 -4.74 0.76 -16.67
C ASN A 84 -4.97 -0.52 -17.50
N GLY A 85 -3.97 -1.39 -17.64
CA GLY A 85 -4.10 -2.65 -18.39
C GLY A 85 -3.86 -2.54 -19.90
N GLU A 86 -3.54 -1.35 -20.43
CA GLU A 86 -3.22 -1.15 -21.84
C GLU A 86 -1.70 -1.29 -22.06
N ALA A 87 -1.29 -2.06 -23.08
CA ALA A 87 0.12 -2.40 -23.31
C ALA A 87 1.05 -1.18 -23.42
N ASP A 88 0.57 -0.10 -24.05
CA ASP A 88 1.29 1.17 -24.20
C ASP A 88 0.62 2.31 -23.38
N GLY A 89 -0.22 1.93 -22.40
CA GLY A 89 -0.93 2.85 -21.54
C GLY A 89 0.01 3.58 -20.57
N PRO A 90 -0.35 4.79 -20.12
CA PRO A 90 0.44 5.50 -19.13
C PRO A 90 0.44 4.74 -17.79
N VAL A 91 1.62 4.69 -17.16
CA VAL A 91 1.80 4.19 -15.80
C VAL A 91 1.88 5.38 -14.85
N THR A 92 1.16 5.29 -13.75
CA THR A 92 1.36 6.20 -12.60
C THR A 92 2.34 5.54 -11.64
N ASP A 93 3.48 6.19 -11.43
CA ASP A 93 4.52 5.78 -10.48
C ASP A 93 4.95 7.03 -9.71
N GLU A 94 4.59 7.08 -8.43
CA GLU A 94 4.72 8.27 -7.59
C GLU A 94 5.20 7.89 -6.19
N ALA A 95 5.84 8.84 -5.51
CA ALA A 95 6.26 8.70 -4.10
C ALA A 95 5.54 9.70 -3.17
N PRO A 96 4.20 9.65 -2.98
CA PRO A 96 3.50 10.54 -2.07
C PRO A 96 4.09 10.48 -0.66
N GLY A 97 4.22 11.62 -0.01
CA GLY A 97 4.86 11.72 1.30
C GLY A 97 6.35 12.04 1.26
N TRP A 98 7.00 11.91 0.09
CA TRP A 98 8.38 12.34 -0.06
C TRP A 98 8.48 13.88 0.06
N GLY A 99 9.09 14.37 1.14
CA GLY A 99 9.25 15.79 1.43
C GLY A 99 8.07 16.44 2.18
N ASP A 100 6.87 15.83 2.18
CA ASP A 100 5.72 16.21 3.01
C ASP A 100 5.04 14.94 3.56
N PRO A 101 5.50 14.41 4.71
CA PRO A 101 5.06 13.11 5.20
C PRO A 101 3.54 12.95 5.31
N LEU A 102 3.08 11.76 4.94
CA LEU A 102 1.71 11.29 5.08
C LEU A 102 1.41 11.05 6.56
N ASP A 103 0.25 11.53 6.99
CA ASP A 103 -0.42 11.03 8.17
C ASP A 103 -1.39 9.89 7.79
N LEU A 104 -2.05 9.30 8.79
CA LEU A 104 -2.98 8.20 8.59
C LEU A 104 -4.18 8.58 7.69
N ALA A 105 -4.61 9.85 7.75
CA ALA A 105 -5.75 10.32 6.96
C ALA A 105 -5.35 10.48 5.48
N LYS A 106 -4.20 11.09 5.21
CA LYS A 106 -3.62 11.20 3.85
C LYS A 106 -3.35 9.82 3.25
N PHE A 107 -2.88 8.85 4.06
CA PHE A 107 -2.75 7.46 3.61
C PHE A 107 -4.11 6.84 3.24
N GLY A 108 -5.14 7.04 4.05
CA GLY A 108 -6.51 6.60 3.72
C GLY A 108 -7.00 7.19 2.39
N GLN A 109 -6.76 8.48 2.16
CA GLN A 109 -7.09 9.16 0.89
C GLN A 109 -6.32 8.57 -0.31
N LEU A 110 -5.08 8.12 -0.09
CA LEU A 110 -4.27 7.47 -1.13
C LEU A 110 -4.87 6.12 -1.55
N LEU A 111 -5.36 5.33 -0.59
CA LEU A 111 -6.11 4.10 -0.88
C LEU A 111 -7.42 4.40 -1.63
N ASP A 112 -8.13 5.46 -1.25
CA ASP A 112 -9.36 5.88 -1.92
C ASP A 112 -9.10 6.36 -3.37
N ARG A 113 -7.95 7.01 -3.60
CA ARG A 113 -7.50 7.38 -4.95
C ARG A 113 -7.26 6.15 -5.80
N LEU A 114 -6.51 5.15 -5.30
CA LEU A 114 -6.27 3.92 -6.06
C LEU A 114 -7.59 3.18 -6.35
N THR A 115 -8.50 3.15 -5.38
CA THR A 115 -9.84 2.57 -5.54
C THR A 115 -10.58 3.21 -6.71
N LYS A 116 -10.55 4.54 -6.82
CA LYS A 116 -11.21 5.29 -7.91
C LYS A 116 -10.57 5.06 -9.27
N LEU A 117 -9.25 4.86 -9.32
CA LEU A 117 -8.56 4.55 -10.58
C LEU A 117 -8.98 3.17 -11.11
N LEU A 118 -9.21 2.20 -10.22
CA LEU A 118 -9.63 0.84 -10.57
C LEU A 118 -11.14 0.67 -10.75
N ALA A 119 -11.98 1.54 -10.16
CA ALA A 119 -13.44 1.39 -10.15
C ALA A 119 -14.07 1.67 -11.52
#